data_AF-A0A2E8ICL6-F1
#
_entry.id   AF-A0A2E8ICL6-F1
#
_cell.length_a   1.000
_cell.length_b   1.000
_cell.length_c   1.000
_cell.angle_alpha   90.00
_cell.angle_beta   90.00
_cell.angle_gamma   90.00
#
_symmetry.space_group_name_H-M   'P 1'
#
loop_
_entity.id
_entity.type
_entity.pdbx_description
1 polymer ?
#
loop_
_entity_poly.entity_id
_entity_poly.type
_entity_poly.pdbx_seq_one_letter_code
_entity_poly.pdbx_strand_id
1 'polypeptide(L)'
;KYGGVPEEEAWKFVTLNPAKMLHIDDRTGSIKEGKDADLVLWSTYPMSVSAVAEKTLVEGVVYFDIETDKELKEKVEAKKNKLSTMMLGAKNKGLKTQPAKKNEKQRLDCDTLETLY
;
A
#
# COMPACT_ATOMS: atom_id res chain seq x y z
N LYS A 1 -9.97 -19.67 14.77
CA LYS A 1 -10.11 -18.71 13.64
C LYS A 1 -10.55 -17.37 14.25
N TYR A 2 -9.95 -16.24 13.86
CA TYR A 2 -10.30 -14.89 14.33
C TYR A 2 -10.29 -14.63 15.85
N GLY A 3 -9.45 -15.31 16.64
CA GLY A 3 -9.36 -15.05 18.08
C GLY A 3 -10.59 -15.44 18.91
N GLY A 4 -11.51 -16.24 18.36
CA GLY A 4 -12.69 -16.75 19.07
C GLY A 4 -13.94 -15.86 18.96
N VAL A 5 -13.88 -14.75 18.21
CA VAL A 5 -15.06 -13.92 17.93
C VAL A 5 -15.76 -14.32 16.63
N PRO A 6 -17.05 -13.96 16.47
CA PRO A 6 -17.73 -14.05 15.19
C PRO A 6 -16.98 -13.26 14.11
N GLU A 7 -17.09 -13.72 12.87
CA GLU A 7 -16.42 -13.12 11.72
C GLU A 7 -16.78 -11.65 11.50
N GLU A 8 -18.05 -11.28 11.70
CA GLU A 8 -18.51 -9.90 11.64
C GLU A 8 -17.82 -8.99 12.67
N GLU A 9 -17.57 -9.50 13.88
CA GLU A 9 -16.84 -8.75 14.92
C GLU A 9 -15.38 -8.59 14.54
N ALA A 10 -14.77 -9.63 13.97
CA ALA A 10 -13.40 -9.55 13.46
C ALA A 10 -13.26 -8.49 12.35
N TRP A 11 -14.28 -8.34 11.49
CA TRP A 11 -14.32 -7.30 10.46
C TRP A 11 -14.27 -5.88 11.01
N LYS A 12 -14.96 -5.64 12.14
CA LYS A 12 -14.98 -4.32 12.78
C LYS A 12 -13.58 -3.89 13.22
N PHE A 13 -12.66 -4.81 13.52
CA PHE A 13 -11.29 -4.49 13.93
C PHE A 13 -10.46 -3.76 12.86
N VAL A 14 -10.77 -3.96 11.59
CA VAL A 14 -10.04 -3.34 10.46
C VAL A 14 -10.89 -2.33 9.68
N THR A 15 -12.13 -2.06 10.14
CA THR A 15 -13.07 -1.15 9.46
C THR A 15 -13.68 -0.16 10.46
N LEU A 16 -14.79 -0.54 11.09
CA LEU A 16 -15.61 0.35 11.90
C LEU A 16 -14.92 0.82 13.19
N ASN A 17 -14.17 -0.06 13.86
CA ASN A 17 -13.54 0.28 15.13
C ASN A 17 -12.42 1.32 14.98
N PRO A 18 -11.48 1.18 14.01
CA PRO A 18 -10.55 2.27 13.69
C PRO A 18 -11.25 3.59 13.36
N ALA A 19 -12.34 3.57 12.58
CA ALA A 19 -13.10 4.77 12.26
C ALA A 19 -13.68 5.44 13.52
N LYS A 20 -14.22 4.65 14.46
CA LYS A 20 -14.71 5.13 15.76
C LYS A 20 -13.60 5.72 16.62
N MET A 21 -12.43 5.06 16.66
CA MET A 21 -11.26 5.53 17.43
C MET A 21 -10.73 6.86 16.90
N LEU A 22 -10.90 7.12 15.61
CA LEU A 22 -10.52 8.37 14.94
C LEU A 22 -11.67 9.39 14.88
N HIS A 23 -12.84 9.08 15.44
CA HIS A 23 -14.04 9.92 15.42
C HIS A 23 -14.49 10.32 14.00
N ILE A 24 -14.40 9.38 13.06
CA ILE A 24 -14.83 9.53 11.65
C ILE A 24 -15.81 8.42 11.23
N ASP A 25 -16.44 7.75 12.19
CA ASP A 25 -17.40 6.68 11.93
C ASP A 25 -18.78 7.18 11.46
N ASP A 26 -19.02 8.49 11.48
CA ASP A 26 -20.11 9.12 10.74
C ASP A 26 -19.82 9.18 9.24
N ARG A 27 -18.54 9.20 8.85
CA ARG A 27 -18.06 9.30 7.48
C ARG A 27 -17.69 7.97 6.83
N THR A 28 -16.95 7.10 7.52
CA THR A 28 -16.38 5.89 6.89
C THR A 28 -16.46 4.66 7.81
N GLY A 29 -15.81 3.56 7.43
CA GLY A 29 -15.68 2.34 8.22
C GLY A 29 -16.90 1.40 8.20
N SER A 30 -17.97 1.74 7.48
CA SER A 30 -19.08 0.83 7.19
C SER A 30 -19.83 1.26 5.93
N ILE A 31 -20.55 0.33 5.29
CA ILE A 31 -21.37 0.64 4.12
C ILE A 31 -22.77 1.05 4.60
N LYS A 32 -23.10 2.34 4.47
CA LYS A 32 -24.40 2.92 4.80
C LYS A 32 -24.63 4.19 4.00
N GLU A 33 -25.88 4.51 3.67
CA GLU A 33 -26.22 5.80 3.06
C GLU A 33 -25.75 6.98 3.93
N GLY A 34 -25.28 8.04 3.26
CA GLY A 34 -24.73 9.23 3.90
C GLY A 34 -23.24 9.14 4.29
N LYS A 35 -22.59 8.00 4.05
CA LYS A 35 -21.15 7.80 4.27
C LYS A 35 -20.32 7.98 2.99
N ASP A 36 -19.04 8.25 3.18
CA ASP A 36 -18.02 8.27 2.14
C ASP A 36 -17.89 6.87 1.51
N ALA A 37 -17.78 6.83 0.19
CA ALA A 37 -17.68 5.59 -0.58
C ALA A 37 -16.23 5.08 -0.61
N ASP A 38 -15.67 4.81 0.57
CA ASP A 38 -14.36 4.19 0.77
C ASP A 38 -14.50 2.66 0.76
N LEU A 39 -14.16 2.04 -0.36
CA LEU A 39 -14.45 0.63 -0.63
C LEU A 39 -13.23 -0.09 -1.19
N VAL A 40 -13.10 -1.37 -0.84
CA VAL A 40 -12.13 -2.26 -1.47
C VAL A 40 -12.89 -3.41 -2.11
N LEU A 41 -12.70 -3.59 -3.42
CA LEU A 41 -13.18 -4.74 -4.16
C LEU A 41 -12.13 -5.84 -4.09
N TRP A 42 -12.54 -7.03 -3.63
CA TRP A 42 -11.67 -8.18 -3.47
C TRP A 42 -12.01 -9.27 -4.48
N SER A 43 -11.00 -10.00 -4.94
CA SER A 43 -11.16 -11.12 -5.89
C SER A 43 -11.94 -12.30 -5.32
N THR A 44 -11.98 -12.43 -4.00
CA THR A 44 -12.72 -13.46 -3.27
C THR A 44 -13.06 -12.95 -1.88
N TYR A 45 -13.52 -13.84 -1.01
CA TYR A 45 -13.81 -13.53 0.38
C TYR A 45 -12.60 -12.86 1.06
N PRO A 46 -12.70 -11.61 1.57
CA PRO A 46 -11.51 -10.82 1.87
C PRO A 46 -10.69 -11.31 3.08
N MET A 47 -11.28 -12.06 4.02
CA MET A 47 -10.50 -12.66 5.11
C MET A 47 -9.90 -14.03 4.73
N SER A 48 -9.90 -14.37 3.43
CA SER A 48 -9.11 -15.47 2.89
C SER A 48 -7.65 -15.04 2.69
N VAL A 49 -6.71 -15.95 2.92
CA VAL A 49 -5.27 -15.71 2.69
C VAL A 49 -4.97 -15.45 1.21
N SER A 50 -5.81 -15.97 0.31
CA SER A 50 -5.67 -15.78 -1.14
C SER A 50 -6.38 -14.52 -1.66
N ALA A 51 -7.01 -13.73 -0.80
CA ALA A 51 -7.72 -12.54 -1.22
C ALA A 51 -6.76 -11.47 -1.73
N VAL A 52 -7.09 -10.90 -2.90
CA VAL A 52 -6.34 -9.81 -3.51
C VAL A 52 -7.28 -8.64 -3.70
N ALA A 53 -6.85 -7.45 -3.32
CA ALA A 53 -7.57 -6.21 -3.60
C ALA A 53 -7.47 -5.93 -5.11
N GLU A 54 -8.59 -6.01 -5.81
CA GLU A 54 -8.66 -5.75 -7.26
C GLU A 54 -8.80 -4.26 -7.53
N LYS A 55 -9.60 -3.57 -6.71
CA LYS A 55 -9.81 -2.12 -6.78
C LYS A 55 -9.91 -1.51 -5.40
N THR A 56 -9.38 -0.30 -5.25
CA THR A 56 -9.61 0.53 -4.06
C THR A 56 -10.24 1.83 -4.50
N LEU A 57 -11.37 2.16 -3.88
CA LEU A 57 -12.12 3.38 -4.10
C LEU A 57 -11.98 4.27 -2.87
N VAL A 58 -11.75 5.55 -3.09
CA VAL A 58 -11.73 6.58 -2.06
C VAL A 58 -12.71 7.65 -2.50
N GLU A 59 -13.69 7.97 -1.64
CA GLU A 59 -14.78 8.89 -1.95
C GLU A 59 -15.48 8.58 -3.31
N GLY A 60 -15.60 7.29 -3.65
CA GLY A 60 -16.24 6.82 -4.88
C GLY A 60 -15.38 6.88 -6.15
N VAL A 61 -14.15 7.38 -6.06
CA VAL A 61 -13.19 7.41 -7.19
C VAL A 61 -12.26 6.21 -7.10
N VAL A 62 -11.98 5.54 -8.22
CA VAL A 62 -11.00 4.44 -8.26
C VAL A 62 -9.58 5.01 -8.16
N TYR A 63 -8.92 4.75 -7.03
CA TYR A 63 -7.53 5.15 -6.77
C TYR A 63 -6.53 4.04 -7.11
N PHE A 64 -6.95 2.78 -6.94
CA PHE A 64 -6.15 1.62 -7.29
C PHE A 64 -6.95 0.67 -8.17
N ASP A 65 -6.30 0.17 -9.20
CA ASP A 65 -6.81 -0.87 -10.09
C ASP A 65 -5.66 -1.82 -10.43
N ILE A 66 -5.84 -3.11 -10.19
CA ILE A 66 -4.79 -4.11 -10.35
C ILE A 66 -4.25 -4.21 -11.78
N GLU A 67 -5.08 -4.00 -12.80
CA GLU A 67 -4.64 -4.06 -14.20
C GLU A 67 -3.82 -2.81 -14.55
N THR A 68 -4.27 -1.64 -14.09
CA THR A 68 -3.53 -0.38 -14.31
C THR A 68 -2.18 -0.40 -13.57
N ASP A 69 -2.15 -0.93 -12.35
CA ASP A 69 -0.92 -1.09 -11.57
C ASP A 69 0.07 -2.03 -12.26
N LYS A 70 -0.41 -3.14 -12.85
CA LYS A 70 0.44 -4.05 -13.62
C LYS A 70 1.11 -3.35 -14.80
N GLU A 71 0.35 -2.61 -15.61
CA GLU A 71 0.91 -1.83 -16.71
C GLU A 71 1.94 -0.79 -16.22
N LEU A 72 1.64 -0.11 -15.12
CA LEU A 72 2.52 0.90 -14.54
C LEU A 72 3.86 0.26 -14.11
N LYS A 73 3.81 -0.90 -13.45
CA LYS A 73 4.99 -1.66 -13.04
C LYS A 73 5.84 -2.08 -14.24
N GLU A 74 5.23 -2.55 -15.32
CA GLU A 74 5.94 -2.90 -16.56
C GLU A 74 6.65 -1.67 -17.15
N LYS A 75 5.97 -0.52 -17.20
CA LYS A 75 6.55 0.75 -17.68
C LYS A 75 7.69 1.23 -16.78
N VAL A 76 7.56 1.09 -15.46
CA VAL A 76 8.60 1.45 -14.48
C VAL A 76 9.83 0.56 -14.65
N GLU A 77 9.66 -0.74 -14.81
CA GLU A 77 10.77 -1.68 -14.97
C GLU A 77 11.50 -1.44 -16.30
N ALA A 78 10.76 -1.18 -17.39
CA ALA A 78 11.37 -0.81 -18.67
C ALA A 78 12.22 0.47 -18.56
N LYS A 79 11.72 1.50 -17.87
CA LYS A 79 12.45 2.75 -17.62
C LYS A 79 13.70 2.51 -16.77
N LYS A 80 13.59 1.70 -15.72
CA LYS A 80 14.70 1.33 -14.84
C LYS A 80 15.79 0.57 -15.60
N ASN A 81 15.43 -0.38 -16.44
CA ASN A 81 16.37 -1.13 -17.27
C ASN A 81 17.10 -0.22 -18.25
N LYS A 82 16.37 0.66 -18.95
CA LYS A 82 16.95 1.66 -19.84
C LYS A 82 17.95 2.56 -19.12
N LEU A 83 17.58 3.08 -17.95
CA LEU A 83 18.45 3.93 -17.14
C LEU A 83 19.70 3.17 -16.69
N SER A 84 19.55 1.91 -16.26
CA SER A 84 20.66 1.05 -15.87
C SER A 84 21.66 0.85 -17.01
N THR A 85 21.19 0.53 -18.22
CA THR A 85 22.04 0.40 -19.41
C THR A 85 22.75 1.71 -19.77
N MET A 86 22.07 2.86 -19.67
CA MET A 86 22.69 4.17 -19.90
C MET A 86 23.80 4.46 -18.88
N MET A 87 23.57 4.16 -17.61
CA MET A 87 24.56 4.33 -16.55
C MET A 87 25.78 3.41 -16.74
N LEU A 88 25.57 2.16 -17.16
CA LEU A 88 26.65 1.23 -17.51
C LEU A 88 27.45 1.72 -18.71
N GLY A 89 26.79 2.22 -19.76
CA GLY A 89 27.43 2.80 -20.93
C GLY A 89 28.27 4.03 -20.61
N ALA A 90 27.76 4.92 -19.75
CA ALA A 90 28.50 6.10 -19.27
C ALA A 90 29.75 5.70 -18.48
N LYS A 91 29.63 4.72 -17.57
CA LYS A 91 30.76 4.15 -16.81
C LYS A 91 31.84 3.61 -17.75
N ASN A 92 31.46 2.83 -18.76
CA ASN A 92 32.41 2.23 -19.72
C ASN A 92 33.13 3.29 -20.58
N LYS A 93 32.53 4.47 -20.78
CA LYS A 93 33.14 5.61 -21.48
C LYS A 93 34.05 6.47 -20.59
N GLY A 94 34.32 6.05 -19.35
CA GLY A 94 35.25 6.73 -18.43
C GLY A 94 34.66 7.96 -17.71
N LEU A 95 33.34 8.16 -17.76
CA LEU A 95 32.69 9.20 -16.96
C LEU A 95 32.76 8.85 -15.47
N LYS A 96 32.88 9.87 -14.61
CA LYS A 96 32.91 9.69 -13.15
C LYS A 96 31.61 9.06 -12.67
N THR A 97 31.69 7.92 -11.98
CA THR A 97 30.55 7.25 -11.34
C THR A 97 30.48 7.60 -9.85
N GLN A 98 29.27 7.63 -9.29
CA GLN A 98 29.09 7.66 -7.84
C GLN A 98 29.07 6.23 -7.29
N PRO A 99 29.74 5.95 -6.15
CA PRO A 99 29.60 4.68 -5.48
C PRO A 99 28.15 4.48 -5.00
N ALA A 100 27.67 3.24 -5.04
CA ALA A 100 26.35 2.91 -4.53
C ALA A 100 26.30 3.20 -3.03
N LYS A 101 25.50 4.19 -2.61
CA LYS A 101 25.26 4.45 -1.20
C LYS A 101 24.27 3.40 -0.69
N LYS A 102 24.76 2.46 0.11
CA LYS A 102 23.88 1.50 0.79
C LYS A 102 23.05 2.28 1.79
N ASN A 103 21.76 2.47 1.51
CA ASN A 103 20.81 2.88 2.54
C ASN A 103 20.56 1.64 3.40
N GLU A 104 21.34 1.50 4.47
CA GLU A 104 20.96 0.61 5.56
C GLU A 104 19.68 1.19 6.14
N LYS A 105 18.54 0.56 5.82
CA LYS A 105 17.28 0.88 6.48
C LYS A 105 17.48 0.59 7.96
N GLN A 106 17.59 1.63 8.77
CA GLN A 106 17.57 1.48 10.21
C GLN A 106 16.25 0.78 10.56
N ARG A 107 16.35 -0.34 11.28
CA ARG A 107 15.17 -1.04 11.77
C ARG A 107 14.59 -0.20 12.89
N LEU A 108 13.47 0.45 12.62
CA LEU A 108 12.74 1.24 13.60
C LEU A 108 11.72 0.32 14.26
N ASP A 109 11.90 0.07 15.55
CA ASP A 109 10.97 -0.68 16.40
C ASP A 109 10.14 0.31 17.25
N CYS A 110 9.01 -0.13 17.84
CA CYS A 110 8.10 0.74 18.60
C CYS A 110 8.76 1.46 19.81
N ASP A 111 9.92 0.99 20.26
CA ASP A 111 10.70 1.61 21.35
C ASP A 111 11.79 2.57 20.84
N THR A 112 11.84 2.84 19.53
CA THR A 112 12.83 3.76 18.96
C THR A 112 12.42 5.19 19.29
N LEU A 113 12.90 5.70 20.43
CA LEU A 113 12.84 7.12 20.74
C LEU A 113 13.77 7.85 19.76
N GLU A 114 13.17 8.60 18.83
CA GLU A 114 13.91 9.52 17.98
C GLU A 114 14.59 10.59 18.84
N THR A 115 15.89 10.42 19.13
CA THR A 115 16.71 11.53 19.58
C THR A 115 17.05 12.39 18.36
N LEU A 116 16.09 13.21 17.94
CA LEU A 116 16.32 14.34 17.05
C LEU A 116 16.83 15.53 17.89
N TYR A 117 18.16 15.63 17.99
CA TYR A 117 18.89 16.89 18.15
C TYR A 117 20.09 16.88 17.19
#